data_AF-A0A973GPS6-F1
#
_entry.id   AF-A0A973GPS6-F1
#
_cell.length_a   1.000
_cell.length_b   1.000
_cell.length_c   1.000
_cell.angle_alpha   90.00
_cell.angle_beta   90.00
_cell.angle_gamma   90.00
#
_symmetry.space_group_name_H-M   'P 1'
#
loop_
_entity.id
_entity.type
_entity.pdbx_description
1 polymer ?
#
loop_
_entity_poly.entity_id
_entity_poly.type
_entity_poly.pdbx_seq_one_letter_code
_entity_poly.pdbx_strand_id
1 'polypeptide(L)' 'VFPAMVTQMISVGEATGALDNMLNKIADFYDEEVDSAVAALTSMLEPMLMIFLGTTVGFVIIAMYMPIFQMGSAVGK' A
#
# COMPACT_ATOMS: atom_id res chain seq x y z
N VAL A 1 15.95 13.11 -14.01
CA VAL A 1 16.11 14.21 -13.02
C VAL A 1 16.70 13.58 -11.78
N PHE A 2 17.95 13.90 -11.43
CA PHE A 2 18.59 13.36 -10.24
C PHE A 2 18.25 14.26 -9.03
N PRO A 3 17.83 13.69 -7.88
CA PRO A 3 17.58 14.47 -6.68
C PRO A 3 18.84 15.20 -6.21
N ALA A 4 18.65 16.38 -5.60
CA ALA A 4 19.75 17.19 -5.09
C ALA A 4 20.66 16.42 -4.10
N MET A 5 20.07 15.50 -3.32
CA MET A 5 20.77 14.63 -2.37
C MET A 5 21.81 13.74 -3.07
N VAL A 6 21.43 13.08 -4.18
CA VAL A 6 22.33 12.22 -4.97
C VAL A 6 23.50 13.03 -5.54
N THR A 7 23.22 14.21 -6.10
CA THR A 7 24.27 15.08 -6.66
C THR A 7 25.23 15.60 -5.59
N GLN A 8 24.75 15.87 -4.38
CA GLN A 8 25.59 16.30 -3.26
C GLN A 8 26.47 15.17 -2.74
N MET A 9 25.94 13.94 -2.61
CA MET A 9 26.72 12.79 -2.16
C MET A 9 27.81 12.41 -3.18
N ILE A 10 27.52 12.51 -4.48
CA ILE A 10 28.53 12.34 -5.55
C ILE A 10 29.62 13.40 -5.43
N SER A 11 29.26 14.68 -5.26
CA SER A 11 30.24 15.77 -5.10
C SER A 11 31.14 15.59 -3.86
N VAL A 12 30.59 15.11 -2.74
CA VAL A 12 31.36 14.79 -1.53
C VAL A 12 32.28 13.57 -1.77
N GLY A 13 31.79 12.54 -2.44
CA GLY A 13 32.57 11.34 -2.79
C GLY A 13 33.74 11.66 -3.73
N GLU A 14 33.52 12.55 -4.68
CA GLU A 14 34.55 13.01 -5.61
C GLU A 14 35.59 13.89 -4.90
N ALA A 15 35.17 14.80 -4.01
CA ALA A 15 36.07 15.64 -3.23
C ALA A 15 36.93 14.87 -2.19
N THR A 16 36.44 13.73 -1.72
CA THR A 16 37.12 12.89 -0.71
C THR A 16 37.81 11.66 -1.30
N GLY A 17 37.68 11.42 -2.61
CA GLY A 17 38.18 10.21 -3.27
C GLY A 17 37.42 8.94 -2.88
N ALA A 18 36.24 9.06 -2.26
CA ALA A 18 35.41 7.97 -1.76
C ALA A 18 34.12 7.78 -2.59
N LEU A 19 34.19 8.04 -3.90
CA LEU A 19 33.03 8.00 -4.80
C LEU A 19 32.32 6.64 -4.77
N ASP A 20 33.06 5.53 -4.84
CA ASP A 20 32.48 4.18 -4.77
C ASP A 20 31.68 3.95 -3.48
N ASN A 21 32.18 4.45 -2.34
CA ASN A 21 31.48 4.34 -1.07
C ASN A 21 30.20 5.20 -1.06
N MET A 22 30.22 6.38 -1.68
CA MET A 22 29.04 7.23 -1.78
C MET A 22 27.99 6.65 -2.73
N LEU A 23 28.40 6.04 -3.84
CA LEU A 23 27.49 5.38 -4.78
C LEU A 23 26.80 4.16 -4.16
N ASN A 24 27.54 3.33 -3.41
CA ASN A 24 26.93 2.23 -2.65
C ASN A 24 25.90 2.74 -1.64
N LYS A 25 26.22 3.83 -0.94
CA LYS A 25 25.29 4.42 0.04
C LYS A 25 24.02 5.01 -0.58
N ILE A 26 24.14 5.54 -1.80
CA ILE A 26 22.98 5.96 -2.59
C ILE A 26 22.14 4.75 -2.99
N ALA A 27 22.76 3.65 -3.41
CA ALA A 27 22.04 2.41 -3.75
C ALA A 27 21.28 1.87 -2.53
N ASP A 28 21.95 1.73 -1.38
CA ASP A 28 21.32 1.27 -0.13
C ASP A 28 20.12 2.16 0.27
N PHE A 29 20.25 3.48 0.11
CA PHE A 29 19.16 4.42 0.38
C PHE A 29 17.93 4.19 -0.52
N TYR A 30 18.15 3.97 -1.82
CA TYR A 30 17.07 3.71 -2.75
C TYR A 30 16.41 2.36 -2.51
N ASP A 31 17.18 1.33 -2.15
CA ASP A 31 16.64 0.03 -1.77
C ASP A 31 15.76 0.15 -0.52
N GLU A 32 16.21 0.88 0.51
CA GLU A 32 15.40 1.17 1.72
C GLU A 32 14.13 1.97 1.40
N GLU A 33 14.20 2.93 0.47
CA GLU A 33 13.05 3.73 0.05
C GLU A 33 12.03 2.85 -0.69
N VAL A 34 12.49 1.95 -1.56
CA VAL A 34 11.66 0.98 -2.27
C VAL A 34 11.02 0.00 -1.29
N ASP A 35 11.77 -0.59 -0.36
CA ASP A 35 11.25 -1.50 0.64
C ASP A 35 10.19 -0.84 1.53
N SER A 36 10.44 0.41 1.94
CA SER A 36 9.49 1.20 2.73
C SER A 36 8.21 1.48 1.93
N ALA A 37 8.32 1.81 0.65
CA ALA A 37 7.18 2.02 -0.22
C ALA A 37 6.37 0.72 -0.41
N VAL A 38 7.04 -0.41 -0.64
CA VAL A 38 6.39 -1.73 -0.77
C VAL A 38 5.68 -2.14 0.52
N ALA A 39 6.30 -1.91 1.68
CA ALA A 39 5.70 -2.18 2.98
C ALA A 39 4.46 -1.31 3.21
N ALA A 40 4.52 -0.01 2.89
CA ALA A 40 3.39 0.90 2.99
C ALA A 40 2.24 0.48 2.06
N LEU A 41 2.53 0.11 0.81
CA LEU A 41 1.54 -0.39 -0.14
C LEU A 41 0.87 -1.68 0.38
N THR A 42 1.66 -2.60 0.93
CA THR A 42 1.16 -3.86 1.49
C THR A 42 0.28 -3.61 2.71
N SER A 43 0.69 -2.70 3.60
CA SER A 43 -0.09 -2.31 4.78
C SER A 43 -1.42 -1.64 4.40
N MET A 44 -1.49 -0.92 3.29
CA MET A 44 -2.74 -0.34 2.78
C MET A 44 -3.64 -1.36 2.07
N LEU A 45 -3.09 -2.43 1.51
CA LEU A 45 -3.88 -3.49 0.87
C LEU A 45 -4.76 -4.24 1.88
N GLU A 46 -4.24 -4.52 3.08
CA GLU A 46 -4.98 -5.24 4.12
C GLU A 46 -6.34 -4.60 4.50
N PRO A 47 -6.42 -3.30 4.87
CA PRO A 47 -7.68 -2.65 5.18
C PRO A 47 -8.62 -2.55 3.97
N MET A 48 -8.10 -2.37 2.75
CA MET A 48 -8.93 -2.38 1.55
C MET A 48 -9.60 -3.75 1.34
N LEU A 49 -8.86 -4.84 1.54
CA LEU A 49 -9.41 -6.19 1.46
C LEU A 49 -10.48 -6.43 2.53
N MET A 50 -10.28 -5.96 3.77
CA MET A 50 -11.29 -6.07 4.83
C MET A 50 -12.59 -5.34 4.50
N ILE A 51 -12.50 -4.11 3.97
CA ILE A 51 -13.69 -3.34 3.54
C ILE A 51 -14.41 -4.07 2.41
N PHE A 52 -13.67 -4.58 1.43
CA PHE A 52 -14.23 -5.31 0.28
C PHE A 52 -14.93 -6.60 0.73
N LEU A 53 -14.28 -7.41 1.57
CA LEU A 53 -14.85 -8.64 2.11
C LEU A 53 -16.10 -8.35 2.96
N GLY A 54 -16.01 -7.38 3.86
CA GLY A 54 -17.11 -6.99 4.74
C GLY A 54 -18.34 -6.51 3.94
N THR A 55 -18.11 -5.71 2.90
CA THR A 55 -19.19 -5.25 2.01
C THR A 55 -19.81 -6.42 1.24
N THR A 56 -18.99 -7.31 0.69
CA THR A 56 -19.46 -8.46 -0.09
C THR A 56 -20.28 -9.42 0.77
N VAL A 57 -19.78 -9.77 1.96
CA VAL A 57 -20.48 -10.66 2.90
C VAL A 57 -21.76 -9.99 3.42
N GLY A 58 -21.70 -8.71 3.77
CA GLY A 58 -22.87 -7.93 4.20
C GLY A 58 -23.96 -7.89 3.11
N PHE A 59 -23.58 -7.67 1.86
CA PHE A 59 -24.50 -7.70 0.73
C PHE A 59 -25.18 -9.06 0.56
N VAL A 60 -24.42 -10.16 0.64
CA VAL A 60 -24.96 -11.53 0.55
C VAL A 60 -25.96 -11.81 1.66
N ILE A 61 -25.66 -11.41 2.90
CA ILE A 61 -26.56 -11.57 4.04
C ILE A 61 -27.90 -10.85 3.77
N ILE A 62 -27.85 -9.58 3.36
CA ILE A 62 -29.06 -8.81 3.04
C ILE A 62 -29.85 -9.48 1.92
N ALA A 63 -29.18 -9.94 0.86
CA ALA A 63 -29.82 -10.62 -0.26
C ALA A 63 -30.53 -11.91 0.14
N MET A 64 -30.00 -12.66 1.11
CA MET A 64 -30.64 -13.90 1.59
C MET A 64 -31.81 -13.64 2.56
N TYR A 65 -31.73 -12.62 3.42
CA TYR A 65 -32.77 -12.36 4.42
C TYR A 65 -33.91 -11.45 3.93
N MET A 66 -33.64 -10.55 2.97
CA MET A 66 -34.67 -9.68 2.37
C MET A 66 -35.89 -10.44 1.81
N PRO A 67 -35.75 -11.53 1.03
CA PRO A 67 -36.91 -12.27 0.52
C PRO A 67 -37.72 -12.92 1.65
N ILE A 68 -37.08 -13.33 2.75
CA ILE A 68 -37.79 -13.87 3.93
C ILE A 68 -38.70 -12.79 4.53
N PHE A 69 -38.21 -11.56 4.68
CA PHE A 69 -39.00 -10.42 5.16
C PHE A 69 -40.15 -10.06 4.21
N GLN A 70 -39.91 -10.11 2.90
CA GLN A 70 -40.94 -9.86 1.89
C GLN A 70 -42.03 -10.95 1.90
N MET A 71 -41.66 -12.22 2.08
CA MET A 71 -42.63 -13.32 2.22
C MET A 71 -43.44 -13.21 3.52
N GLY A 72 -42.80 -12.89 4.65
CA GLY A 72 -43.50 -12.72 5.93
C GLY A 72 -44.51 -11.57 5.92
N SER A 73 -44.19 -10.47 5.23
CA SER A 73 -45.11 -9.34 5.06
C SER A 73 -46.21 -9.59 4.02
N ALA A 74 -45.97 -10.47 3.04
CA ALA A 74 -47.01 -10.92 2.10
C ALA A 74 -48.03 -11.88 2.73
N VAL A 75 -47.63 -12.67 3.73
CA VAL A 75 -48.50 -13.61 4.47
C VAL A 75 -49.27 -12.92 5.61
N GLY A 76 -48.81 -11.77 6.10
CA GLY A 76 -49.43 -10.99 7.18
C GLY A 76 -50.56 -10.04 6.74
N LYS A 77 -51.02 -10.08 5.49
CA LYS A 77 -52.21 -9.38 5.00
C LYS A 77 -53.36 -10.35 4.76
#